data_AF-A0A348MUN6-F1
#
_entry.id   AF-A0A348MUN6-F1
#
_cell.length_a   1.000
_cell.length_b   1.000
_cell.length_c   1.000
_cell.angle_alpha   90.00
_cell.angle_beta   90.00
_cell.angle_gamma   90.00
#
_symmetry.space_group_name_H-M   'P 1'
#
loop_
_entity.id
_entity.type
_entity.pdbx_description
1 polymer ?
#
loop_
_entity_poly.entity_id
_entity_poly.type
_entity_poly.pdbx_seq_one_letter_code
_entity_poly.pdbx_strand_id
1 'polypeptide(L)'
;MRANQLEQLTIAFFAQADDPAICYHYDLHTAIKDSAYPRFAVYPFLHGKAYSKTQLLWLAKAGIQAVLFSESPTTTYSYFSSLHCGVHSFTVELGKVKPFGHNNMADFAQARTALFDLVSVESVESVSTMPVLFRIKQMILRHTEDFKFHFPDNTPNFTAFNQGDVLASEYDAQGTLLRSYSCVQDAEAIVFPNANVALGQRALLTVVPVTEKECQFDV
;
A
#
# COMPACT_ATOMS: atom_id res chain seq x y z
N MET A 1 -24.30 2.11 -1.38
CA MET A 1 -24.83 2.78 -2.59
C MET A 1 -23.69 3.36 -3.45
N ARG A 2 -22.80 4.23 -2.92
CA ARG A 2 -21.71 4.82 -3.72
C ARG A 2 -20.64 3.83 -4.20
N ALA A 3 -20.14 2.94 -3.34
CA ALA A 3 -19.13 1.95 -3.73
C ALA A 3 -19.62 1.07 -4.89
N ASN A 4 -20.82 0.51 -4.76
CA ASN A 4 -21.45 -0.27 -5.82
C ASN A 4 -21.57 0.49 -7.17
N GLN A 5 -21.91 1.78 -7.14
CA GLN A 5 -21.93 2.59 -8.37
C GLN A 5 -20.54 2.71 -9.01
N LEU A 6 -19.49 2.94 -8.22
CA LEU A 6 -18.11 3.01 -8.71
C LEU A 6 -17.65 1.68 -9.32
N GLU A 7 -17.97 0.57 -8.65
CA GLU A 7 -17.69 -0.78 -9.12
C GLU A 7 -18.34 -1.05 -10.49
N GLN A 8 -19.63 -0.74 -10.64
CA GLN A 8 -20.35 -0.92 -11.91
C GLN A 8 -19.79 -0.04 -13.03
N LEU A 9 -19.48 1.23 -12.73
CA LEU A 9 -18.86 2.14 -13.71
C LEU A 9 -17.47 1.65 -14.14
N THR A 10 -16.69 1.10 -13.21
CA THR A 10 -15.34 0.58 -13.49
C THR A 10 -15.39 -0.64 -14.40
N ILE A 11 -16.29 -1.58 -14.11
CA ILE A 11 -16.53 -2.74 -14.98
C ILE A 11 -16.92 -2.26 -16.38
N ALA A 12 -17.89 -1.35 -16.47
CA ALA A 12 -18.37 -0.85 -17.76
C ALA A 12 -17.29 -0.06 -18.54
N PHE A 13 -16.40 0.66 -17.84
CA PHE A 13 -15.30 1.38 -18.46
C PHE A 13 -14.25 0.43 -19.04
N PHE A 14 -13.75 -0.52 -18.23
CA PHE A 14 -12.70 -1.43 -18.70
C PHE A 14 -13.21 -2.50 -19.68
N ALA A 15 -14.51 -2.82 -19.68
CA ALA A 15 -15.11 -3.68 -20.69
C ALA A 15 -15.06 -3.10 -22.11
N GLN A 16 -14.81 -1.80 -22.27
CA GLN A 16 -14.67 -1.14 -23.57
C GLN A 16 -13.24 -1.17 -24.11
N ALA A 17 -12.25 -1.62 -23.32
CA ALA A 17 -10.87 -1.64 -23.76
C ALA A 17 -10.58 -2.82 -24.69
N ASP A 18 -9.92 -2.55 -25.81
CA ASP A 18 -9.50 -3.59 -26.77
C ASP A 18 -8.37 -4.47 -26.21
N ASP A 19 -7.54 -3.90 -25.33
CA ASP A 19 -6.41 -4.59 -24.70
C ASP A 19 -6.36 -4.32 -23.18
N PRO A 20 -6.65 -5.33 -22.34
CA PRO A 20 -6.52 -5.22 -20.88
C PRO A 20 -5.08 -4.98 -20.39
N ALA A 21 -4.05 -5.32 -21.16
CA ALA A 21 -2.64 -5.15 -20.76
C ALA A 21 -2.23 -3.67 -20.66
N ILE A 22 -2.97 -2.78 -21.32
CA ILE A 22 -2.75 -1.32 -21.26
C ILE A 22 -3.80 -0.61 -20.39
N CYS A 23 -4.55 -1.36 -19.58
CA CYS A 23 -5.53 -0.79 -18.67
C CYS A 23 -4.90 -0.54 -17.29
N TYR A 24 -4.97 0.72 -16.85
CA TYR A 24 -4.37 1.17 -15.60
C TYR A 24 -5.42 1.79 -14.67
N HIS A 25 -5.35 1.46 -13.39
CA HIS A 25 -6.13 2.08 -12.33
C HIS A 25 -5.24 2.48 -11.15
N TYR A 26 -4.87 3.76 -11.10
CA TYR A 26 -4.17 4.34 -9.96
C TYR A 26 -5.16 5.05 -9.04
N ASP A 27 -5.45 4.43 -7.90
CA ASP A 27 -6.26 5.00 -6.84
C ASP A 27 -5.35 5.89 -5.98
N LEU A 28 -5.47 7.22 -6.13
CA LEU A 28 -4.54 8.19 -5.54
C LEU A 28 -5.00 8.62 -4.14
N HIS A 29 -4.15 8.38 -3.15
CA HIS A 29 -4.37 8.68 -1.74
C HIS A 29 -3.29 9.61 -1.19
N THR A 30 -3.56 10.13 0.00
CA THR A 30 -2.58 10.83 0.82
C THR A 30 -2.69 10.30 2.24
N ALA A 31 -1.55 10.18 2.90
CA ALA A 31 -1.46 9.65 4.24
C ALA A 31 -1.63 10.76 5.29
N ILE A 32 -2.16 10.38 6.45
CA ILE A 32 -2.22 11.25 7.64
C ILE A 32 -0.91 11.11 8.44
N LYS A 33 -0.34 9.90 8.48
CA LYS A 33 0.91 9.59 9.17
C LYS A 33 2.11 9.84 8.27
N ASP A 34 3.21 10.25 8.88
CA ASP A 34 4.50 10.37 8.18
C ASP A 34 5.02 8.98 7.78
N SER A 35 6.01 8.93 6.89
CA SER A 35 6.59 7.67 6.43
C SER A 35 8.08 7.82 6.14
N ALA A 36 8.85 6.76 6.43
CA ALA A 36 10.23 6.63 5.97
C ALA A 36 10.32 6.56 4.43
N TYR A 37 9.25 6.13 3.77
CA TYR A 37 9.04 6.27 2.32
C TYR A 37 7.88 7.23 2.08
N PRO A 38 8.14 8.55 1.99
CA PRO A 38 7.09 9.57 1.83
C PRO A 38 6.05 9.26 0.74
N ARG A 39 6.47 8.59 -0.34
CA ARG A 39 5.58 8.09 -1.38
C ARG A 39 5.78 6.60 -1.57
N PHE A 40 4.70 5.84 -1.46
CA PHE A 40 4.72 4.39 -1.66
C PHE A 40 3.41 3.92 -2.31
N ALA A 41 3.41 2.71 -2.86
CA ALA A 41 2.20 2.11 -3.40
C ALA A 41 1.89 0.76 -2.74
N VAL A 42 0.62 0.38 -2.73
CA VAL A 42 0.16 -0.96 -2.37
C VAL A 42 -0.26 -1.67 -3.64
N TYR A 43 0.44 -2.76 -3.96
CA TYR A 43 0.08 -3.65 -5.06
C TYR A 43 -0.99 -4.63 -4.54
N PRO A 44 -2.19 -4.72 -5.15
CA PRO A 44 -3.21 -5.68 -4.77
C PRO A 44 -2.74 -7.13 -4.90
N PHE A 45 -3.44 -8.02 -4.20
CA PHE A 45 -3.17 -9.45 -4.25
C PHE A 45 -3.54 -10.03 -5.62
N LEU A 46 -2.58 -10.70 -6.26
CA LEU A 46 -2.68 -11.13 -7.65
C LEU A 46 -3.06 -12.61 -7.85
N HIS A 47 -3.39 -13.36 -6.79
CA HIS A 47 -3.80 -14.76 -6.88
C HIS A 47 -2.81 -15.65 -7.66
N GLY A 48 -1.51 -15.41 -7.48
CA GLY A 48 -0.42 -16.16 -8.13
C GLY A 48 -0.04 -15.66 -9.54
N LYS A 49 -0.69 -14.61 -10.08
CA LYS A 49 -0.18 -13.95 -11.30
C LYS A 49 1.12 -13.20 -11.00
N ALA A 50 1.95 -13.09 -12.01
CA ALA A 50 3.21 -12.35 -11.94
C ALA A 50 2.97 -10.84 -11.77
N TYR A 51 3.89 -10.16 -11.08
CA TYR A 51 3.89 -8.71 -10.94
C TYR A 51 4.38 -8.05 -12.21
N SER A 52 3.85 -6.87 -12.55
CA SER A 52 4.34 -6.16 -13.73
C SER A 52 5.58 -5.33 -13.46
N LYS A 53 6.71 -5.71 -14.04
CA LYS A 53 7.97 -4.98 -13.90
C LYS A 53 7.88 -3.59 -14.52
N THR A 54 7.24 -3.48 -15.67
CA THR A 54 7.00 -2.20 -16.36
C THR A 54 6.21 -1.24 -15.48
N GLN A 55 5.17 -1.71 -14.80
CA GLN A 55 4.37 -0.87 -13.90
C GLN A 55 5.14 -0.42 -12.65
N LEU A 56 5.95 -1.29 -12.06
CA LEU A 56 6.80 -0.92 -10.92
C LEU A 56 7.83 0.16 -11.30
N LEU A 57 8.42 0.05 -12.49
CA LEU A 57 9.33 1.06 -13.03
C LEU A 57 8.60 2.38 -13.34
N TRP A 58 7.37 2.31 -13.85
CA TRP A 58 6.53 3.49 -14.05
C TRP A 58 6.18 4.18 -12.73
N LEU A 59 5.83 3.42 -11.69
CA LEU A 59 5.60 3.97 -10.35
C LEU A 59 6.86 4.66 -9.82
N ALA A 60 8.05 4.08 -10.03
CA ALA A 60 9.30 4.74 -9.67
C ALA A 60 9.52 6.04 -10.47
N LYS A 61 9.19 6.07 -11.78
CA LYS A 61 9.20 7.31 -12.58
C LYS A 61 8.27 8.36 -11.98
N ALA A 62 7.10 7.96 -11.48
CA ALA A 62 6.15 8.80 -10.76
C ALA A 62 6.59 9.23 -9.35
N GLY A 63 7.79 8.82 -8.91
CA GLY A 63 8.38 9.22 -7.62
C GLY A 63 7.99 8.34 -6.45
N ILE A 64 7.43 7.16 -6.71
CA ILE A 64 7.14 6.14 -5.70
C ILE A 64 8.43 5.45 -5.28
N GLN A 65 8.70 5.44 -3.97
CA GLN A 65 9.98 4.98 -3.42
C GLN A 65 9.90 3.54 -2.89
N ALA A 66 8.71 3.08 -2.52
CA ALA A 66 8.47 1.75 -2.02
C ALA A 66 7.15 1.16 -2.55
N VAL A 67 7.09 -0.16 -2.66
CA VAL A 67 5.87 -0.89 -3.03
C VAL A 67 5.64 -2.03 -2.04
N LEU A 68 4.45 -2.07 -1.44
CA LEU A 68 4.00 -3.15 -0.57
C LEU A 68 3.10 -4.10 -1.36
N PHE A 69 3.50 -5.37 -1.47
CA PHE A 69 2.66 -6.41 -2.05
C PHE A 69 1.62 -6.92 -1.04
N SER A 70 0.35 -6.90 -1.43
CA SER A 70 -0.71 -7.57 -0.67
C SER A 70 -0.66 -9.08 -0.93
N GLU A 71 -0.83 -9.87 0.12
CA GLU A 71 -0.73 -11.35 0.05
C GLU A 71 -2.07 -12.06 0.27
N SER A 72 -3.14 -11.29 0.51
CA SER A 72 -4.49 -11.78 0.66
C SER A 72 -5.49 -10.81 0.02
N PRO A 73 -6.71 -11.27 -0.29
CA PRO A 73 -7.81 -10.39 -0.70
C PRO A 73 -8.01 -9.21 0.26
N THR A 74 -8.34 -8.05 -0.29
CA THR A 74 -8.69 -6.85 0.47
C THR A 74 -10.05 -6.30 0.00
N THR A 75 -10.51 -5.22 0.62
CA THR A 75 -11.74 -4.52 0.21
C THR A 75 -11.44 -3.19 -0.50
N THR A 76 -10.21 -3.00 -0.97
CA THR A 76 -9.80 -1.75 -1.62
C THR A 76 -10.31 -1.68 -3.06
N TYR A 77 -10.50 -0.47 -3.56
CA TYR A 77 -10.96 -0.24 -4.92
C TYR A 77 -9.91 -0.69 -5.97
N SER A 78 -8.63 -0.49 -5.65
CA SER A 78 -7.51 -1.05 -6.41
C SER A 78 -7.62 -2.58 -6.52
N TYR A 79 -7.84 -3.30 -5.42
CA TYR A 79 -8.03 -4.75 -5.46
C TYR A 79 -9.25 -5.17 -6.28
N PHE A 80 -10.39 -4.48 -6.11
CA PHE A 80 -11.59 -4.75 -6.90
C PHE A 80 -11.31 -4.70 -8.41
N SER A 81 -10.68 -3.63 -8.89
CA SER A 81 -10.37 -3.50 -10.33
C SER A 81 -9.36 -4.55 -10.82
N SER A 82 -8.33 -4.88 -10.02
CA SER A 82 -7.36 -5.92 -10.39
C SER A 82 -8.04 -7.28 -10.51
N LEU A 83 -8.90 -7.64 -9.55
CA LEU A 83 -9.57 -8.92 -9.52
C LEU A 83 -10.65 -9.02 -10.61
N HIS A 84 -11.58 -8.06 -10.65
CA HIS A 84 -12.80 -8.16 -11.46
C HIS A 84 -12.64 -7.63 -12.88
N CYS A 85 -11.71 -6.69 -13.11
CA CYS A 85 -11.46 -6.13 -14.44
C CYS A 85 -10.16 -6.65 -15.05
N GLY A 86 -9.30 -7.32 -14.27
CA GLY A 86 -8.05 -7.89 -14.79
C GLY A 86 -6.99 -6.86 -15.16
N VAL A 87 -7.09 -5.65 -14.64
CA VAL A 87 -6.24 -4.50 -15.03
C VAL A 87 -5.07 -4.31 -14.06
N HIS A 88 -4.06 -3.56 -14.47
CA HIS A 88 -3.02 -3.10 -13.56
C HIS A 88 -3.61 -2.05 -12.62
N SER A 89 -3.53 -2.27 -11.32
CA SER A 89 -4.07 -1.32 -10.36
C SER A 89 -3.25 -1.22 -9.09
N PHE A 90 -3.30 -0.05 -8.46
CA PHE A 90 -2.50 0.28 -7.31
C PHE A 90 -3.25 1.28 -6.43
N THR A 91 -3.08 1.15 -5.11
CA THR A 91 -3.33 2.27 -4.20
C THR A 91 -2.02 3.02 -4.05
N VAL A 92 -2.01 4.32 -4.35
CA VAL A 92 -0.79 5.15 -4.38
C VAL A 92 -0.86 6.21 -3.31
N GLU A 93 0.03 6.15 -2.33
CA GLU A 93 0.17 7.15 -1.27
C GLU A 93 1.16 8.22 -1.73
N LEU A 94 0.66 9.43 -2.03
CA LEU A 94 1.46 10.52 -2.61
C LEU A 94 2.08 11.47 -1.58
N GLY A 95 2.08 11.08 -0.30
CA GLY A 95 2.58 11.88 0.80
C GLY A 95 1.47 12.41 1.70
N LYS A 96 1.75 13.47 2.44
CA LYS A 96 0.88 13.95 3.52
C LYS A 96 -0.30 14.76 3.01
N VAL A 97 -1.48 14.51 3.58
CA VAL A 97 -2.69 15.28 3.27
C VAL A 97 -2.66 16.67 3.92
N LYS A 98 -3.09 17.70 3.19
CA LYS A 98 -3.51 19.00 3.72
C LYS A 98 -4.88 19.39 3.15
N PRO A 99 -5.63 20.29 3.82
CA PRO A 99 -6.86 20.85 3.27
C PRO A 99 -6.67 21.44 1.87
N PHE A 100 -7.75 21.53 1.09
CA PHE A 100 -7.71 22.14 -0.24
C PHE A 100 -7.05 23.52 -0.22
N GLY A 101 -6.21 23.80 -1.22
CA GLY A 101 -5.44 25.03 -1.34
C GLY A 101 -4.17 25.11 -0.48
N HIS A 102 -3.92 24.15 0.43
CA HIS A 102 -2.78 24.19 1.36
C HIS A 102 -1.68 23.15 1.04
N ASN A 103 -1.94 22.24 0.09
CA ASN A 103 -0.94 21.31 -0.40
C ASN A 103 0.15 22.06 -1.17
N ASN A 104 1.41 21.77 -0.88
CA ASN A 104 2.52 22.28 -1.69
C ASN A 104 2.60 21.44 -2.97
N MET A 105 2.13 21.98 -4.10
CA MET A 105 2.06 21.24 -5.35
C MET A 105 3.44 20.80 -5.90
N ALA A 106 4.52 21.42 -5.42
CA ALA A 106 5.88 20.98 -5.75
C ALA A 106 6.17 19.56 -5.23
N ASP A 107 5.56 19.15 -4.11
CA ASP A 107 5.73 17.82 -3.53
C ASP A 107 5.14 16.71 -4.42
N PHE A 108 4.22 17.08 -5.33
CA PHE A 108 3.50 16.20 -6.25
C PHE A 108 3.97 16.32 -7.71
N ALA A 109 4.97 17.17 -7.99
CA ALA A 109 5.35 17.52 -9.36
C ALA A 109 5.78 16.30 -10.19
N GLN A 110 6.50 15.35 -9.59
CA GLN A 110 6.96 14.14 -10.27
C GLN A 110 5.80 13.22 -10.65
N ALA A 111 4.92 12.91 -9.69
CA ALA A 111 3.73 12.09 -9.94
C ALA A 111 2.81 12.74 -10.97
N ARG A 112 2.61 14.07 -10.88
CA ARG A 112 1.85 14.83 -11.86
C ARG A 112 2.45 14.70 -13.27
N THR A 113 3.76 14.90 -13.40
CA THR A 113 4.42 14.79 -14.72
C THR A 113 4.26 13.39 -15.29
N ALA A 114 4.52 12.34 -14.51
CA ALA A 114 4.37 10.96 -14.96
C ALA A 114 2.94 10.60 -15.36
N LEU A 115 1.93 11.11 -14.66
CA LEU A 115 0.51 10.92 -15.01
C LEU A 115 0.13 11.67 -16.29
N PHE A 116 0.65 12.88 -16.50
CA PHE A 116 0.43 13.65 -17.73
C PHE A 116 1.10 12.97 -18.93
N ASP A 117 2.34 12.51 -18.77
CA ASP A 117 3.04 11.73 -19.79
C ASP A 117 2.23 10.48 -20.17
N LEU A 118 1.70 9.75 -19.18
CA LEU A 118 0.96 8.50 -19.38
C LEU A 118 -0.29 8.68 -20.27
N VAL A 119 -0.99 9.81 -20.15
CA VAL A 119 -2.19 10.11 -20.94
C VAL A 119 -1.89 10.90 -22.22
N SER A 120 -0.62 11.20 -22.48
CA SER A 120 -0.17 11.93 -23.66
C SER A 120 0.38 11.01 -24.74
N VAL A 121 0.47 11.50 -25.98
CA VAL A 121 1.04 10.75 -27.12
C VAL A 121 2.58 10.74 -27.09
N GLU A 122 3.20 11.61 -26.29
CA GLU A 122 4.65 11.77 -26.20
C GLU A 122 5.20 11.03 -24.97
N SER A 123 5.34 9.71 -25.06
CA SER A 123 6.05 8.95 -24.03
C SER A 123 7.56 9.13 -24.21
N VAL A 124 8.20 9.92 -23.34
CA VAL A 124 9.65 9.90 -23.21
C VAL A 124 10.06 8.69 -22.39
N GLU A 125 10.82 7.79 -23.00
CA GLU A 125 11.48 6.69 -22.29
C GLU A 125 12.45 7.29 -21.26
N SER A 126 12.20 6.98 -19.99
CA SER A 126 13.10 7.35 -18.90
C SER A 126 13.39 6.10 -18.08
N VAL A 127 14.67 5.79 -17.88
CA VAL A 127 15.09 4.70 -17.01
C VAL A 127 14.88 5.13 -15.56
N SER A 128 14.15 4.32 -14.80
CA SER A 128 14.03 4.47 -13.35
C SER A 128 14.57 3.23 -12.65
N THR A 129 15.01 3.39 -11.41
CA THR A 129 15.42 2.26 -10.55
C THR A 129 14.20 1.66 -9.86
N MET A 130 14.19 0.35 -9.66
CA MET A 130 13.13 -0.35 -8.94
C MET A 130 12.88 0.29 -7.56
N PRO A 131 11.62 0.49 -7.14
CA PRO A 131 11.34 0.93 -5.77
C PRO A 131 11.72 -0.17 -4.78
N VAL A 132 11.86 0.17 -3.50
CA VAL A 132 12.05 -0.85 -2.45
C VAL A 132 10.78 -1.69 -2.35
N LEU A 133 10.94 -3.00 -2.53
CA LEU A 133 9.81 -3.93 -2.53
C LEU A 133 9.63 -4.52 -1.14
N PHE A 134 8.39 -4.59 -0.68
CA PHE A 134 8.02 -5.11 0.63
C PHE A 134 6.99 -6.22 0.53
N ARG A 135 7.13 -7.24 1.37
CA ARG A 135 6.11 -8.25 1.62
C ARG A 135 5.62 -8.19 3.05
N ILE A 136 4.39 -8.64 3.26
CA ILE A 136 3.80 -8.70 4.60
C ILE A 136 4.51 -9.78 5.40
N LYS A 137 4.90 -9.45 6.64
CA LYS A 137 5.47 -10.41 7.58
C LYS A 137 4.45 -10.86 8.61
N GLN A 138 3.68 -9.94 9.17
CA GLN A 138 2.59 -10.22 10.10
C GLN A 138 1.39 -9.31 9.84
N MET A 139 0.21 -9.83 10.17
CA MET A 139 -1.02 -9.06 10.28
C MET A 139 -1.51 -9.14 11.72
N ILE A 140 -1.51 -8.01 12.41
CA ILE A 140 -1.96 -7.92 13.81
C ILE A 140 -3.38 -7.40 13.81
N LEU A 141 -4.30 -8.21 14.32
CA LEU A 141 -5.72 -7.88 14.48
C LEU A 141 -5.98 -7.40 15.91
N ARG A 142 -6.93 -6.47 16.07
CA ARG A 142 -7.45 -6.08 17.37
C ARG A 142 -8.56 -7.03 17.77
N HIS A 143 -8.41 -7.77 18.84
CA HIS A 143 -9.38 -8.74 19.36
C HIS A 143 -10.01 -8.29 20.68
N THR A 144 -9.33 -7.46 21.47
CA THR A 144 -9.88 -6.96 22.74
C THR A 144 -9.98 -5.44 22.77
N GLU A 145 -10.78 -4.94 23.71
CA GLU A 145 -10.94 -3.50 23.89
C GLU A 145 -9.63 -2.83 24.37
N ASP A 146 -8.90 -3.47 25.30
CA ASP A 146 -7.59 -3.02 25.77
C ASP A 146 -6.46 -3.54 24.86
N PHE A 147 -6.37 -2.94 23.66
CA PHE A 147 -5.28 -3.12 22.70
C PHE A 147 -4.37 -1.89 22.71
N LYS A 148 -3.06 -2.08 22.85
CA LYS A 148 -2.08 -1.00 22.96
C LYS A 148 -0.89 -1.24 22.04
N PHE A 149 -0.45 -0.20 21.34
CA PHE A 149 0.88 -0.18 20.72
C PHE A 149 1.94 0.21 21.76
N HIS A 150 3.16 -0.31 21.58
CA HIS A 150 4.32 0.02 22.41
C HIS A 150 5.33 0.92 21.68
N PHE A 151 4.85 1.63 20.66
CA PHE A 151 5.56 2.70 19.97
C PHE A 151 4.67 3.96 19.93
N PRO A 152 5.27 5.17 19.81
CA PRO A 152 4.50 6.42 19.76
C PRO A 152 3.44 6.45 18.65
N ASP A 153 2.30 7.10 18.89
CA ASP A 153 1.22 7.19 17.90
C ASP A 153 1.64 7.86 16.57
N ASN A 154 2.62 8.76 16.63
CA ASN A 154 3.19 9.47 15.49
C ASN A 154 4.35 8.71 14.81
N THR A 155 4.61 7.45 15.19
CA THR A 155 5.66 6.64 14.56
C THR A 155 5.38 6.52 13.05
N PRO A 156 6.35 6.90 12.19
CA PRO A 156 6.17 6.84 10.74
C PRO A 156 5.91 5.43 10.21
N ASN A 157 5.15 5.32 9.11
CA ASN A 157 5.09 4.10 8.32
C ASN A 157 6.50 3.71 7.83
N PHE A 158 6.76 2.41 7.80
CA PHE A 158 8.05 1.78 7.51
C PHE A 158 9.15 2.08 8.54
N THR A 159 8.80 2.45 9.78
CA THR A 159 9.75 2.41 10.90
C THR A 159 10.08 0.96 11.22
N ALA A 160 11.37 0.60 11.15
CA ALA A 160 11.88 -0.75 11.41
C ALA A 160 12.20 -0.97 12.89
N PHE A 161 11.98 -2.20 13.33
CA PHE A 161 12.26 -2.71 14.68
C PHE A 161 13.12 -3.98 14.59
N ASN A 162 13.70 -4.38 15.73
CA ASN A 162 14.54 -5.57 15.82
C ASN A 162 13.74 -6.79 16.28
N GLN A 163 14.28 -7.98 16.04
CA GLN A 163 13.66 -9.21 16.51
C GLN A 163 13.44 -9.17 18.02
N GLY A 164 12.22 -9.52 18.44
CA GLY A 164 11.82 -9.54 19.85
C GLY A 164 11.23 -8.23 20.37
N ASP A 165 11.42 -7.10 19.67
CA ASP A 165 10.78 -5.83 20.04
C ASP A 165 9.26 -6.01 20.08
N VAL A 166 8.65 -5.66 21.21
CA VAL A 166 7.19 -5.77 21.38
C VAL A 166 6.52 -4.59 20.69
N LEU A 167 5.67 -4.88 19.70
CA LEU A 167 4.93 -3.89 18.92
C LEU A 167 3.57 -3.56 19.55
N ALA A 168 2.86 -4.57 20.04
CA ALA A 168 1.54 -4.42 20.61
C ALA A 168 1.23 -5.45 21.70
N SER A 169 0.28 -5.14 22.57
CA SER A 169 -0.28 -6.08 23.55
C SER A 169 -1.79 -5.94 23.68
N GLU A 170 -2.43 -7.02 24.11
CA GLU A 170 -3.85 -7.10 24.44
C GLU A 170 -4.04 -7.59 25.87
N TYR A 171 -5.00 -6.99 26.57
CA TYR A 171 -5.32 -7.31 27.96
C TYR A 171 -6.81 -7.66 28.13
N ASP A 172 -7.14 -8.39 29.19
CA ASP A 172 -8.52 -8.57 29.66
C ASP A 172 -9.00 -7.37 30.50
N ALA A 173 -10.27 -7.40 30.92
CA ALA A 173 -10.86 -6.33 31.73
C ALA A 173 -10.23 -6.19 33.13
N GLN A 174 -9.47 -7.19 33.59
CA GLN A 174 -8.76 -7.22 34.86
C GLN A 174 -7.29 -6.78 34.73
N GLY A 175 -6.83 -6.48 33.50
CA GLY A 175 -5.45 -6.07 33.21
C GLY A 175 -4.49 -7.24 33.02
N THR A 176 -4.97 -8.47 32.88
CA THR A 176 -4.13 -9.64 32.57
C THR A 176 -3.71 -9.58 31.10
N LEU A 177 -2.42 -9.77 30.83
CA LEU A 177 -1.90 -9.88 29.46
C LEU A 177 -2.48 -11.13 28.78
N LEU A 178 -3.21 -10.94 27.69
CA LEU A 178 -3.78 -12.02 26.87
C LEU A 178 -2.88 -12.36 25.69
N ARG A 179 -2.36 -11.33 25.00
CA ARG A 179 -1.48 -11.49 23.85
C ARG A 179 -0.41 -10.41 23.81
N SER A 180 0.75 -10.77 23.30
CA SER A 180 1.83 -9.84 22.97
C SER A 180 2.30 -10.14 21.55
N TYR A 181 2.48 -9.09 20.77
CA TYR A 181 2.91 -9.17 19.37
C TYR A 181 4.29 -8.54 19.28
N SER A 182 5.29 -9.35 18.97
CA SER A 182 6.67 -8.91 18.78
C SER A 182 7.11 -9.11 17.34
N CYS A 183 8.08 -8.32 16.91
CA CYS A 183 8.84 -8.57 15.69
C CYS A 183 9.46 -9.96 15.73
N VAL A 184 9.30 -10.70 14.64
CA VAL A 184 9.78 -12.08 14.50
C VAL A 184 11.14 -12.16 13.80
N GLN A 185 11.61 -11.04 13.24
CA GLN A 185 12.95 -10.90 12.66
C GLN A 185 13.42 -9.44 12.68
N ASP A 186 14.71 -9.24 12.45
CA ASP A 186 15.30 -7.90 12.33
C ASP A 186 14.80 -7.17 11.08
N ALA A 187 14.83 -5.83 11.15
CA ALA A 187 14.39 -4.92 10.09
C ALA A 187 12.91 -5.10 9.69
N GLU A 188 12.09 -5.59 10.62
CA GLU A 188 10.64 -5.69 10.44
C GLU A 188 9.99 -4.33 10.70
N ALA A 189 9.29 -3.81 9.69
CA ALA A 189 8.81 -2.44 9.70
C ALA A 189 7.29 -2.35 9.80
N ILE A 190 6.79 -1.37 10.55
CA ILE A 190 5.34 -1.18 10.75
C ILE A 190 4.69 -0.44 9.58
N VAL A 191 3.48 -0.84 9.17
CA VAL A 191 2.69 -0.15 8.14
C VAL A 191 1.21 -0.10 8.53
N PHE A 192 0.59 1.07 8.33
CA PHE A 192 -0.79 1.39 8.67
C PHE A 192 -1.18 1.12 10.15
N PRO A 193 -0.40 1.58 11.14
CA PRO A 193 -0.77 1.40 12.55
C PRO A 193 -2.03 2.20 12.92
N ASN A 194 -3.06 1.52 13.39
CA ASN A 194 -4.30 2.10 13.92
C ASN A 194 -4.87 1.26 15.07
N ALA A 195 -4.70 1.71 16.32
CA ALA A 195 -5.22 1.02 17.50
C ALA A 195 -6.75 1.16 17.67
N ASN A 196 -7.36 2.11 16.96
CA ASN A 196 -8.78 2.46 17.10
C ASN A 196 -9.68 1.73 16.10
N VAL A 197 -9.18 0.70 15.42
CA VAL A 197 -10.00 -0.14 14.53
C VAL A 197 -11.03 -0.94 15.33
N ALA A 198 -12.12 -1.35 14.71
CA ALA A 198 -13.11 -2.22 15.37
C ALA A 198 -12.50 -3.59 15.74
N LEU A 199 -13.12 -4.28 16.71
CA LEU A 199 -12.72 -5.65 17.04
C LEU A 199 -12.82 -6.57 15.83
N GLY A 200 -11.86 -7.48 15.71
CA GLY A 200 -11.65 -8.36 14.56
C GLY A 200 -10.99 -7.69 13.35
N GLN A 201 -10.76 -6.38 13.38
CA GLN A 201 -10.14 -5.65 12.26
C GLN A 201 -8.62 -5.53 12.45
N ARG A 202 -7.93 -5.36 11.33
CA ARG A 202 -6.47 -5.22 11.29
C ARG A 202 -6.03 -3.89 11.90
N ALA A 203 -5.27 -3.96 12.98
CA ALA A 203 -4.68 -2.80 13.64
C ALA A 203 -3.31 -2.44 13.05
N LEU A 204 -2.54 -3.43 12.59
CA LEU A 204 -1.17 -3.20 12.12
C LEU A 204 -0.76 -4.27 11.09
N LEU A 205 -0.01 -3.85 10.06
CA LEU A 205 0.85 -4.75 9.29
C LEU A 205 2.29 -4.57 9.72
N THR A 206 3.04 -5.66 9.69
CA THR A 206 4.49 -5.58 9.61
C THR A 206 4.96 -6.06 8.26
N VAL A 207 6.08 -5.52 7.78
CA VAL A 207 6.63 -5.80 6.46
C VAL A 207 8.14 -5.96 6.51
N VAL A 208 8.68 -6.68 5.53
CA VAL A 208 10.12 -6.76 5.32
C VAL A 208 10.50 -6.54 3.87
N PRO A 209 11.69 -5.97 3.60
CA PRO A 209 12.15 -5.78 2.24
C PRO A 209 12.38 -7.13 1.57
N VAL A 210 12.12 -7.19 0.27
CA VAL A 210 12.42 -8.34 -0.59
C VAL A 210 13.18 -7.89 -1.82
N THR A 211 13.98 -8.80 -2.36
CA THR A 211 14.73 -8.57 -3.60
C THR A 211 13.90 -8.92 -4.82
N GLU A 212 14.27 -8.39 -5.99
CA GLU A 212 13.66 -8.76 -7.28
C GLU A 212 13.69 -10.28 -7.54
N LYS A 213 14.72 -10.99 -7.03
CA LYS A 213 14.85 -12.44 -7.20
C LYS A 213 13.80 -13.25 -6.44
N GLU A 214 13.19 -12.66 -5.42
CA GLU A 214 12.14 -13.27 -4.60
C GLU A 214 10.73 -12.97 -5.16
N CYS A 215 10.65 -12.15 -6.20
CA CYS A 215 9.41 -11.78 -6.89
C CYS A 215 9.30 -12.49 -8.23
N GLN A 216 8.07 -12.86 -8.60
CA GLN A 216 7.78 -13.37 -9.94
C GLN A 216 7.28 -12.20 -10.79
N PHE A 217 8.05 -11.82 -11.82
CA PHE A 217 7.67 -10.76 -12.76
C PHE A 217 7.16 -11.31 -14.08
N ASP A 218 6.35 -10.51 -14.79
CA ASP A 218 6.07 -10.72 -16.20
C ASP A 218 7.37 -10.69 -17.02
N VAL A 219 7.45 -11.56 -18.04
CA VAL A 219 8.60 -11.68 -18.96
C VAL A 219 8.36 -10.81 -20.17
#